data_AF-D6YU94-F1
#
_entry.id   AF-D6YU94-F1
#
_cell.length_a   1.000
_cell.length_b   1.000
_cell.length_c   1.000
_cell.angle_alpha   90.00
_cell.angle_beta   90.00
_cell.angle_gamma   90.00
#
_symmetry.space_group_name_H-M   'P 1'
#
loop_
_entity.id
_entity.type
_entity.pdbx_description
1 polymer ?
#
loop_
_entity_poly.entity_id
_entity_poly.type
_entity_poly.pdbx_seq_one_letter_code
_entity_poly.pdbx_strand_id
1 'polypeptide(L)'
;MDIGRRALYNLIRMNWINDPTTPYERWQVEDYRSLSDSQLFHLLQGLGIPWDSEAFLLYAQSVESPEELTDLLLKDADLEPAEQDRIYLVLFEIWRRLLPDRMSLSLFSDELDHQIFMYDKGDVSTAESIQDAIANLQDLMDDHVDEGESHQQIFQLISEACANDLESFLYDYIAEQIDNDDSGYAAELVEGLDPYIGKSMWFELLKVRLLELEDPEASQEELRKLLAKAMREKELTFNLEVLAFVSQCGEKKDFNKMVRASIPLLNIEEDFQELLSICEDYYRCLDEDGKEQAVQEILNPRSYYDLSENLDPDDPGLKELLDLIK
;
A
#
# COMPACT_ATOMS: atom_id res chain seq x y z
N MET A 1 -3.22 10.89 -24.10
CA MET A 1 -3.80 11.12 -22.73
C MET A 1 -2.72 11.00 -21.62
N ASP A 2 -2.90 11.63 -20.46
CA ASP A 2 -1.94 11.66 -19.32
C ASP A 2 -2.14 10.47 -18.35
N ILE A 3 -1.06 9.86 -17.84
CA ILE A 3 -1.08 8.72 -16.90
C ILE A 3 -1.90 9.06 -15.65
N GLY A 4 -1.81 10.31 -15.18
CA GLY A 4 -2.56 10.79 -14.02
C GLY A 4 -4.08 10.79 -14.19
N ARG A 5 -4.61 10.80 -15.42
CA ARG A 5 -6.07 10.65 -15.65
C ARG A 5 -6.56 9.21 -15.51
N ARG A 6 -5.66 8.23 -15.52
CA ARG A 6 -5.98 6.79 -15.60
C ARG A 6 -5.93 6.12 -14.23
N ALA A 7 -4.87 6.41 -13.47
CA ALA A 7 -4.82 6.15 -12.03
C ALA A 7 -6.07 6.71 -11.32
N LEU A 8 -6.57 7.85 -11.80
CA LEU A 8 -7.79 8.48 -11.32
C LEU A 8 -9.04 7.60 -11.49
N TYR A 9 -9.17 6.78 -12.55
CA TYR A 9 -10.36 5.93 -12.74
C TYR A 9 -10.39 4.74 -11.78
N ASN A 10 -9.24 4.13 -11.53
CA ASN A 10 -9.11 3.07 -10.52
C ASN A 10 -9.33 3.62 -9.14
N LEU A 11 -8.72 4.76 -8.84
CA LEU A 11 -8.94 5.49 -7.60
C LEU A 11 -10.43 5.87 -7.41
N ILE A 12 -11.12 6.32 -8.47
CA ILE A 12 -12.56 6.62 -8.42
C ILE A 12 -13.38 5.36 -8.10
N ARG A 13 -13.10 4.23 -8.77
CA ARG A 13 -13.80 2.97 -8.51
C ARG A 13 -13.53 2.48 -7.09
N MET A 14 -12.28 2.50 -6.62
CA MET A 14 -11.92 2.07 -5.27
C MET A 14 -12.54 2.98 -4.20
N ASN A 15 -12.50 4.30 -4.40
CA ASN A 15 -13.16 5.26 -3.52
C ASN A 15 -14.68 5.04 -3.49
N TRP A 16 -15.30 4.72 -4.62
CA TRP A 16 -16.72 4.41 -4.67
C TRP A 16 -17.08 3.08 -4.00
N ILE A 17 -16.22 2.06 -4.09
CA ILE A 17 -16.40 0.79 -3.37
C ILE A 17 -16.37 1.04 -1.86
N ASN A 18 -15.46 1.89 -1.39
CA ASN A 18 -15.32 2.24 0.03
C ASN A 18 -16.45 3.18 0.51
N ASP A 19 -16.86 4.15 -0.31
CA ASP A 19 -18.00 5.04 -0.07
C ASP A 19 -18.90 5.20 -1.32
N PRO A 20 -19.95 4.34 -1.44
CA PRO A 20 -20.88 4.39 -2.57
C PRO A 20 -21.75 5.65 -2.62
N THR A 21 -21.72 6.50 -1.60
CA THR A 21 -22.49 7.76 -1.56
C THR A 21 -21.81 8.88 -2.33
N THR A 22 -20.55 8.68 -2.72
CA THR A 22 -19.79 9.63 -3.54
C THR A 22 -20.46 9.84 -4.90
N PRO A 23 -20.67 11.09 -5.35
CA PRO A 23 -21.46 11.39 -6.55
C PRO A 23 -20.65 11.19 -7.84
N TYR A 24 -20.41 9.93 -8.22
CA TYR A 24 -19.82 9.58 -9.50
C TYR A 24 -20.88 9.20 -10.54
N GLU A 25 -20.59 9.42 -11.81
CA GLU A 25 -21.42 8.94 -12.90
C GLU A 25 -21.29 7.41 -13.03
N ARG A 26 -22.37 6.74 -13.44
CA ARG A 26 -22.41 5.27 -13.45
C ARG A 26 -21.29 4.62 -14.26
N TRP A 27 -20.89 5.23 -15.38
CA TRP A 27 -19.84 4.69 -16.25
C TRP A 27 -18.45 4.84 -15.62
N GLN A 28 -18.24 5.77 -14.68
CA GLN A 28 -16.94 5.99 -14.03
C GLN A 28 -16.63 4.93 -12.98
N VAL A 29 -17.65 4.24 -12.47
CA VAL A 29 -17.55 3.22 -11.41
C VAL A 29 -18.06 1.86 -11.89
N GLU A 30 -18.34 1.73 -13.19
CA GLU A 30 -18.80 0.48 -13.78
C GLU A 30 -17.68 -0.56 -13.72
N ASP A 31 -18.05 -1.79 -13.34
CA ASP A 31 -17.10 -2.91 -13.36
C ASP A 31 -16.97 -3.46 -14.78
N TYR A 32 -16.09 -2.84 -15.57
CA TYR A 32 -15.78 -3.28 -16.92
C TYR A 32 -15.20 -4.70 -16.97
N ARG A 33 -14.52 -5.16 -15.91
CA ARG A 33 -13.98 -6.53 -15.80
C ARG A 33 -15.10 -7.58 -15.76
N SER A 34 -16.26 -7.22 -15.19
CA SER A 34 -17.44 -8.10 -15.12
C SER A 34 -18.22 -8.23 -16.43
N LEU A 35 -18.00 -7.34 -17.40
CA LEU A 35 -18.71 -7.34 -18.69
C LEU A 35 -18.17 -8.44 -19.61
N SER A 36 -19.01 -9.05 -20.43
CA SER A 36 -18.56 -9.92 -21.53
C SER A 36 -18.01 -9.12 -22.71
N ASP A 37 -17.19 -9.74 -23.56
CA ASP A 37 -16.63 -9.08 -24.76
C ASP A 37 -17.72 -8.51 -25.66
N SER A 38 -18.83 -9.24 -25.82
CA SER A 38 -19.99 -8.76 -26.59
C SER A 38 -20.60 -7.48 -26.00
N GLN A 39 -20.62 -7.34 -24.67
CA GLN A 39 -21.11 -6.12 -24.03
C GLN A 39 -20.13 -4.96 -24.22
N LEU A 40 -18.82 -5.20 -24.13
CA LEU A 40 -17.79 -4.17 -24.35
C LEU A 40 -17.85 -3.61 -25.78
N PHE A 41 -17.93 -4.48 -26.80
CA PHE A 41 -18.09 -4.03 -28.18
C PHE A 41 -19.44 -3.34 -28.42
N HIS A 42 -20.51 -3.76 -27.74
CA HIS A 42 -21.80 -3.06 -27.83
C HIS A 42 -21.75 -1.66 -27.20
N LEU A 43 -20.99 -1.48 -26.12
CA LEU A 43 -20.73 -0.16 -25.53
C LEU A 43 -19.96 0.74 -26.51
N LEU A 44 -18.89 0.24 -27.16
CA LEU A 44 -18.17 0.99 -28.20
C LEU A 44 -19.09 1.41 -29.33
N GLN A 45 -19.95 0.50 -29.81
CA GLN A 45 -20.93 0.81 -30.86
C GLN A 45 -21.89 1.92 -30.42
N GLY A 46 -22.35 1.88 -29.17
CA GLY A 46 -23.19 2.93 -28.57
C GLY A 46 -22.47 4.29 -28.47
N LEU A 47 -21.15 4.30 -28.41
CA LEU A 47 -20.28 5.48 -28.40
C LEU A 47 -19.85 5.91 -29.81
N GLY A 48 -20.43 5.34 -30.86
CA GLY A 48 -20.16 5.70 -32.25
C GLY A 48 -18.94 5.00 -32.87
N ILE A 49 -18.40 3.98 -32.22
CA ILE A 49 -17.27 3.18 -32.72
C ILE A 49 -17.80 1.80 -33.13
N PRO A 50 -18.09 1.56 -34.42
CA PRO A 50 -18.72 0.33 -34.89
C PRO A 50 -17.68 -0.79 -35.07
N TRP A 51 -16.89 -1.04 -34.03
CA TRP A 51 -15.85 -2.07 -34.06
C TRP A 51 -16.37 -3.40 -33.54
N ASP A 52 -15.81 -4.46 -34.09
CA ASP A 52 -15.82 -5.80 -33.54
C ASP A 52 -14.37 -6.22 -33.19
N SER A 53 -14.20 -7.46 -32.74
CA SER A 53 -12.88 -7.97 -32.36
C SER A 53 -11.87 -7.96 -33.50
N GLU A 54 -12.30 -8.23 -34.75
CA GLU A 54 -11.39 -8.24 -35.90
C GLU A 54 -10.93 -6.83 -36.25
N ALA A 55 -11.86 -5.87 -36.27
CA ALA A 55 -11.56 -4.46 -36.47
C ALA A 55 -10.60 -3.96 -35.38
N PHE A 56 -10.89 -4.23 -34.11
CA PHE A 56 -10.03 -3.84 -32.99
C PHE A 56 -8.60 -4.34 -33.18
N LEU A 57 -8.41 -5.64 -33.44
CA LEU A 57 -7.09 -6.23 -33.62
C LEU A 57 -6.35 -5.65 -34.82
N LEU A 58 -7.06 -5.29 -35.90
CA LEU A 58 -6.44 -4.64 -37.06
C LEU A 58 -5.90 -3.25 -36.71
N TYR A 59 -6.66 -2.43 -35.97
CA TYR A 59 -6.21 -1.10 -35.57
C TYR A 59 -5.10 -1.16 -34.51
N ALA A 60 -5.18 -2.11 -33.58
CA ALA A 60 -4.17 -2.31 -32.54
C ALA A 60 -2.80 -2.75 -33.09
N GLN A 61 -2.71 -3.22 -34.34
CA GLN A 61 -1.42 -3.49 -34.99
C GLN A 61 -0.59 -2.23 -35.26
N SER A 62 -1.23 -1.06 -35.30
CA SER A 62 -0.58 0.20 -35.68
C SER A 62 -0.09 1.04 -34.49
N VAL A 63 -0.32 0.56 -33.28
CA VAL A 63 -0.04 1.25 -32.01
C VAL A 63 0.47 0.24 -30.97
N GLU A 64 1.09 0.74 -29.91
CA GLU A 64 1.71 -0.10 -28.87
C GLU A 64 0.89 -0.15 -27.58
N SER A 65 -0.14 0.69 -27.45
CA SER A 65 -0.90 0.83 -26.21
C SER A 65 -2.37 1.21 -26.44
N PRO A 66 -3.29 0.89 -25.49
CA PRO A 66 -4.69 1.32 -25.58
C PRO A 66 -4.82 2.85 -25.60
N GLU A 67 -3.84 3.54 -25.02
CA GLU A 67 -3.70 4.98 -25.05
C GLU A 67 -3.53 5.54 -26.45
N GLU A 68 -2.54 5.02 -27.17
CA GLU A 68 -2.26 5.43 -28.54
C GLU A 68 -3.41 5.07 -29.46
N LEU A 69 -4.06 3.92 -29.24
CA LEU A 69 -5.25 3.53 -29.98
C LEU A 69 -6.38 4.56 -29.81
N THR A 70 -6.59 4.99 -28.57
CA THR A 70 -7.61 5.97 -28.23
C THR A 70 -7.28 7.34 -28.83
N ASP A 71 -6.05 7.81 -28.67
CA ASP A 71 -5.59 9.09 -29.24
C ASP A 71 -5.65 9.06 -30.78
N LEU A 72 -5.34 7.93 -31.41
CA LEU A 72 -5.46 7.73 -32.86
C LEU A 72 -6.92 7.80 -33.33
N LEU A 73 -7.83 7.18 -32.59
CA LEU A 73 -9.25 7.13 -32.93
C LEU A 73 -9.94 8.48 -32.73
N LEU A 74 -9.55 9.22 -31.70
CA LEU A 74 -10.20 10.46 -31.27
C LEU A 74 -9.55 11.74 -31.81
N LYS A 75 -8.44 11.63 -32.55
CA LYS A 75 -7.62 12.76 -33.00
C LYS A 75 -8.40 13.90 -33.67
N ASP A 76 -9.44 13.56 -34.43
CA ASP A 76 -10.29 14.50 -35.16
C ASP A 76 -11.76 14.48 -34.68
N ALA A 77 -12.03 13.86 -33.53
CA ALA A 77 -13.37 13.71 -32.99
C ALA A 77 -13.77 14.93 -32.14
N ASP A 78 -14.91 15.53 -32.46
CA ASP A 78 -15.51 16.61 -31.67
C ASP A 78 -16.41 16.01 -30.57
N LEU A 79 -15.77 15.34 -29.61
CA LEU A 79 -16.42 14.69 -28.47
C LEU A 79 -16.10 15.41 -27.16
N GLU A 80 -17.06 15.40 -26.23
CA GLU A 80 -16.82 15.93 -24.89
C GLU A 80 -15.78 15.07 -24.14
N PRO A 81 -14.98 15.65 -23.22
CA PRO A 81 -13.94 14.91 -22.50
C PRO A 81 -14.45 13.63 -21.80
N ALA A 82 -15.66 13.68 -21.24
CA ALA A 82 -16.28 12.51 -20.59
C ALA A 82 -16.57 11.37 -21.57
N GLU A 83 -16.94 11.68 -22.82
CA GLU A 83 -17.16 10.66 -23.85
C GLU A 83 -15.85 10.04 -24.32
N GLN A 84 -14.80 10.85 -24.45
CA GLN A 84 -13.44 10.39 -24.77
C GLN A 84 -12.92 9.43 -23.71
N ASP A 85 -13.09 9.79 -22.43
CA ASP A 85 -12.65 8.96 -21.32
C ASP A 85 -13.47 7.66 -21.23
N ARG A 86 -14.77 7.71 -21.49
CA ARG A 86 -15.61 6.50 -21.52
C ARG A 86 -15.22 5.55 -22.66
N ILE A 87 -14.85 6.09 -23.82
CA ILE A 87 -14.30 5.30 -24.94
C ILE A 87 -12.98 4.66 -24.52
N TYR A 88 -12.10 5.43 -23.89
CA TYR A 88 -10.82 4.95 -23.38
C TYR A 88 -11.00 3.75 -22.45
N LEU A 89 -11.88 3.84 -21.43
CA LEU A 89 -12.10 2.75 -20.47
C LEU A 89 -12.55 1.44 -21.13
N VAL A 90 -13.42 1.53 -22.15
CA VAL A 90 -13.86 0.35 -22.89
C VAL A 90 -12.72 -0.22 -23.75
N LEU A 91 -11.95 0.63 -24.44
CA LEU A 91 -10.80 0.20 -25.23
C LEU A 91 -9.69 -0.40 -24.36
N PHE A 92 -9.47 0.16 -23.18
CA PHE A 92 -8.53 -0.32 -22.17
C PHE A 92 -8.86 -1.75 -21.74
N GLU A 93 -10.11 -2.01 -21.37
CA GLU A 93 -10.55 -3.35 -20.97
C GLU A 93 -10.49 -4.35 -22.13
N ILE A 94 -10.87 -3.94 -23.35
CA ILE A 94 -10.75 -4.81 -24.53
C ILE A 94 -9.27 -5.14 -24.82
N TRP A 95 -8.38 -4.15 -24.70
CA TRP A 95 -6.94 -4.35 -24.89
C TRP A 95 -6.39 -5.35 -23.88
N ARG A 96 -6.72 -5.18 -22.60
CA ARG A 96 -6.32 -6.09 -21.51
C ARG A 96 -6.66 -7.56 -21.83
N ARG A 97 -7.81 -7.81 -22.45
CA ARG A 97 -8.28 -9.17 -22.77
C ARG A 97 -7.71 -9.74 -24.05
N LEU A 98 -7.62 -8.93 -25.09
CA LEU A 98 -7.28 -9.42 -26.44
C LEU A 98 -5.80 -9.33 -26.75
N LEU A 99 -5.04 -8.51 -26.01
CA LEU A 99 -3.61 -8.28 -26.20
C LEU A 99 -2.86 -8.33 -24.85
N PRO A 100 -2.98 -9.43 -24.08
CA PRO A 100 -2.34 -9.53 -22.75
C PRO A 100 -0.81 -9.43 -22.82
N ASP A 101 -0.21 -9.83 -23.94
CA ASP A 101 1.24 -9.75 -24.18
C ASP A 101 1.75 -8.33 -24.50
N ARG A 102 0.86 -7.33 -24.56
CA ARG A 102 1.18 -5.92 -24.84
C ARG A 102 0.74 -5.03 -23.69
N MET A 103 1.32 -5.28 -22.53
CA MET A 103 1.00 -4.56 -21.31
C MET A 103 1.66 -3.18 -21.32
N SER A 104 0.85 -2.12 -21.27
CA SER A 104 1.34 -0.77 -21.00
C SER A 104 1.46 -0.56 -19.49
N LEU A 105 2.23 0.44 -19.06
CA LEU A 105 2.34 0.80 -17.64
C LEU A 105 0.97 1.00 -16.99
N SER A 106 0.03 1.65 -17.68
CA SER A 106 -1.33 1.87 -17.15
C SER A 106 -2.12 0.56 -16.97
N LEU A 107 -1.95 -0.41 -17.86
CA LEU A 107 -2.55 -1.75 -17.72
C LEU A 107 -1.91 -2.53 -16.58
N PHE A 108 -0.58 -2.43 -16.44
CA PHE A 108 0.15 -3.06 -15.36
C PHE A 108 -0.29 -2.51 -14.00
N SER A 109 -0.29 -1.19 -13.82
CA SER A 109 -0.73 -0.54 -12.58
C SER A 109 -2.18 -0.87 -12.24
N ASP A 110 -3.08 -0.92 -13.23
CA ASP A 110 -4.47 -1.36 -13.02
C ASP A 110 -4.58 -2.80 -12.52
N GLU A 111 -3.79 -3.70 -13.09
CA GLU A 111 -3.79 -5.09 -12.64
C GLU A 111 -3.19 -5.22 -11.26
N LEU A 112 -2.09 -4.51 -10.97
CA LEU A 112 -1.47 -4.50 -9.64
C LEU A 112 -2.44 -3.97 -8.58
N ASP A 113 -3.10 -2.84 -8.82
CA ASP A 113 -4.12 -2.29 -7.91
C ASP A 113 -5.28 -3.25 -7.67
N HIS A 114 -5.71 -3.95 -8.72
CA HIS A 114 -6.75 -4.96 -8.59
C HIS A 114 -6.29 -6.13 -7.73
N GLN A 115 -5.06 -6.63 -7.93
CA GLN A 115 -4.52 -7.73 -7.11
C GLN A 115 -4.36 -7.31 -5.65
N ILE A 116 -3.87 -6.10 -5.38
CA ILE A 116 -3.81 -5.51 -4.03
C ILE A 116 -5.19 -5.48 -3.40
N PHE A 117 -6.19 -4.96 -4.11
CA PHE A 117 -7.56 -4.90 -3.59
C PHE A 117 -8.14 -6.28 -3.26
N MET A 118 -7.90 -7.28 -4.13
CA MET A 118 -8.36 -8.65 -3.89
C MET A 118 -7.64 -9.28 -2.70
N TYR A 119 -6.35 -8.98 -2.52
CA TYR A 119 -5.55 -9.36 -1.37
C TYR A 119 -6.13 -8.82 -0.07
N ASP A 120 -6.33 -7.51 0.03
CA ASP A 120 -6.83 -6.83 1.23
C ASP A 120 -8.23 -7.27 1.64
N LYS A 121 -9.08 -7.66 0.68
CA LYS A 121 -10.42 -8.19 0.96
C LYS A 121 -10.41 -9.65 1.41
N GLY A 122 -9.26 -10.32 1.39
CA GLY A 122 -9.15 -11.75 1.64
C GLY A 122 -9.89 -12.60 0.61
N ASP A 123 -10.19 -12.03 -0.57
CA ASP A 123 -10.90 -12.69 -1.67
C ASP A 123 -9.92 -13.28 -2.69
N VAL A 124 -8.75 -13.72 -2.20
CA VAL A 124 -7.71 -14.34 -3.00
C VAL A 124 -7.99 -15.84 -3.03
N SER A 125 -8.37 -16.35 -4.20
CA SER A 125 -8.51 -17.79 -4.40
C SER A 125 -7.19 -18.56 -4.23
N THR A 126 -6.05 -17.86 -4.38
CA THR A 126 -4.67 -18.38 -4.25
C THR A 126 -3.70 -17.22 -3.96
N ALA A 127 -2.89 -17.30 -2.89
CA ALA A 127 -1.83 -16.33 -2.59
C ALA A 127 -0.81 -16.13 -3.73
N GLU A 128 -0.75 -17.09 -4.67
CA GLU A 128 0.11 -17.05 -5.86
C GLU A 128 -0.17 -15.81 -6.74
N SER A 129 -1.39 -15.29 -6.82
CA SER A 129 -1.70 -14.20 -7.76
C SER A 129 -1.04 -12.88 -7.39
N ILE A 130 -0.97 -12.55 -6.11
CA ILE A 130 -0.28 -11.34 -5.63
C ILE A 130 1.23 -11.52 -5.68
N GLN A 131 1.74 -12.74 -5.41
CA GLN A 131 3.16 -13.07 -5.55
C GLN A 131 3.62 -12.90 -7.00
N ASP A 132 2.84 -13.40 -7.96
CA ASP A 132 3.10 -13.22 -9.39
C ASP A 132 3.06 -11.73 -9.78
N ALA A 133 2.11 -10.95 -9.23
CA ALA A 133 2.03 -9.52 -9.50
C ALA A 133 3.26 -8.74 -8.98
N ILE A 134 3.76 -9.08 -7.79
CA ILE A 134 4.97 -8.49 -7.22
C ILE A 134 6.22 -8.93 -7.99
N ALA A 135 6.29 -10.19 -8.43
CA ALA A 135 7.40 -10.66 -9.28
C ALA A 135 7.42 -9.88 -10.62
N ASN A 136 6.26 -9.71 -11.27
CA ASN A 136 6.15 -8.92 -12.49
C ASN A 136 6.49 -7.43 -12.26
N LEU A 137 6.21 -6.89 -11.06
CA LEU A 137 6.64 -5.54 -10.69
C LEU A 137 8.17 -5.43 -10.69
N GLN A 138 8.86 -6.39 -10.09
CA GLN A 138 10.32 -6.41 -10.05
C GLN A 138 10.91 -6.56 -11.46
N ASP A 139 10.41 -7.50 -12.26
CA ASP A 139 10.85 -7.71 -13.65
C ASP A 139 10.67 -6.43 -14.49
N LEU A 140 9.51 -5.77 -14.37
CA LEU A 140 9.24 -4.50 -15.07
C LEU A 140 10.25 -3.42 -14.67
N MET A 141 10.50 -3.28 -13.36
CA MET A 141 11.44 -2.27 -12.89
C MET A 141 12.88 -2.55 -13.32
N ASP A 142 13.31 -3.83 -13.30
CA ASP A 142 14.63 -4.27 -13.76
C ASP A 142 14.82 -3.98 -15.25
N ASP A 143 13.82 -4.26 -16.09
CA ASP A 143 13.84 -3.96 -17.53
C ASP A 143 14.07 -2.46 -17.79
N HIS A 144 13.37 -1.58 -17.07
CA HIS A 144 13.54 -0.12 -17.19
C HIS A 144 14.91 0.36 -16.69
N VAL A 145 15.45 -0.26 -15.63
CA VAL A 145 16.80 0.03 -15.14
C VAL A 145 17.85 -0.38 -16.17
N ASP A 146 17.67 -1.52 -16.83
CA ASP A 146 18.53 -1.99 -17.92
C ASP A 146 18.50 -1.05 -19.14
N GLU A 147 17.37 -0.39 -19.39
CA GLU A 147 17.23 0.68 -20.39
C GLU A 147 17.88 2.01 -19.97
N GLY A 148 18.35 2.12 -18.74
CA GLY A 148 19.13 3.25 -18.22
C GLY A 148 18.34 4.22 -17.35
N GLU A 149 17.12 3.87 -16.94
CA GLU A 149 16.40 4.61 -15.90
C GLU A 149 17.01 4.39 -14.51
N SER A 150 16.68 5.26 -13.56
CA SER A 150 17.10 5.04 -12.17
C SER A 150 16.02 4.31 -11.38
N HIS A 151 16.43 3.38 -10.51
CA HIS A 151 15.55 2.60 -9.64
C HIS A 151 14.46 3.46 -8.95
N GLN A 152 14.85 4.59 -8.36
CA GLN A 152 13.92 5.47 -7.64
C GLN A 152 12.93 6.17 -8.57
N GLN A 153 13.34 6.50 -9.80
CA GLN A 153 12.46 7.15 -10.76
C GLN A 153 11.40 6.19 -11.29
N ILE A 154 11.78 4.94 -11.61
CA ILE A 154 10.82 3.96 -12.10
C ILE A 154 9.82 3.56 -11.01
N PHE A 155 10.29 3.36 -9.76
CA PHE A 155 9.40 3.09 -8.63
C PHE A 155 8.41 4.24 -8.43
N GLN A 156 8.89 5.49 -8.42
CA GLN A 156 8.02 6.66 -8.29
C GLN A 156 6.99 6.74 -9.43
N LEU A 157 7.41 6.44 -10.66
CA LEU A 157 6.53 6.45 -11.84
C LEU A 157 5.41 5.42 -11.72
N ILE A 158 5.73 4.20 -11.27
CA ILE A 158 4.75 3.13 -11.06
C ILE A 158 3.83 3.49 -9.90
N SER A 159 4.37 3.96 -8.77
CA SER A 159 3.60 4.37 -7.60
C SER A 159 2.62 5.50 -7.91
N GLU A 160 3.02 6.48 -8.75
CA GLU A 160 2.12 7.54 -9.22
C GLU A 160 1.04 7.06 -10.19
N ALA A 161 1.27 5.92 -10.86
CA ALA A 161 0.33 5.30 -11.77
C ALA A 161 -0.65 4.35 -11.06
N CYS A 162 -0.34 3.92 -9.83
CA CYS A 162 -1.22 3.10 -8.99
C CYS A 162 -2.19 3.98 -8.19
N ALA A 163 -3.36 3.42 -7.87
CA ALA A 163 -4.33 4.02 -6.97
C ALA A 163 -4.03 3.71 -5.50
N ASN A 164 -3.44 2.54 -5.22
CA ASN A 164 -3.00 2.17 -3.89
C ASN A 164 -1.63 2.80 -3.55
N ASP A 165 -1.39 3.03 -2.27
CA ASP A 165 -0.05 3.38 -1.79
C ASP A 165 0.84 2.13 -1.86
N LEU A 166 1.61 2.04 -2.94
CA LEU A 166 2.43 0.87 -3.23
C LEU A 166 3.54 0.67 -2.19
N GLU A 167 4.13 1.73 -1.63
CA GLU A 167 5.19 1.58 -0.63
C GLU A 167 4.61 1.01 0.67
N SER A 168 3.48 1.55 1.12
CA SER A 168 2.78 1.07 2.32
C SER A 168 2.30 -0.38 2.14
N PHE A 169 1.69 -0.70 0.98
CA PHE A 169 1.27 -2.06 0.67
C PHE A 169 2.46 -3.05 0.68
N LEU A 170 3.57 -2.72 0.04
CA LEU A 170 4.75 -3.59 0.01
C LEU A 170 5.33 -3.81 1.41
N TYR A 171 5.32 -2.78 2.27
CA TYR A 171 5.71 -2.94 3.66
C TYR A 171 4.81 -3.93 4.39
N ASP A 172 3.50 -3.71 4.36
CA ASP A 172 2.51 -4.54 5.06
C ASP A 172 2.55 -5.99 4.57
N TYR A 173 2.64 -6.17 3.25
CA TYR A 173 2.71 -7.49 2.62
C TYR A 173 3.96 -8.26 3.07
N ILE A 174 5.14 -7.62 3.06
CA ILE A 174 6.39 -8.26 3.50
C ILE A 174 6.37 -8.53 5.00
N ALA A 175 5.86 -7.60 5.81
CA ALA A 175 5.68 -7.79 7.25
C ALA A 175 4.82 -9.01 7.54
N GLU A 176 3.71 -9.19 6.81
CA GLU A 176 2.85 -10.37 6.92
C GLU A 176 3.58 -11.67 6.52
N GLN A 177 4.43 -11.65 5.49
CA GLN A 177 5.24 -12.84 5.15
C GLN A 177 6.21 -13.20 6.28
N ILE A 178 6.82 -12.21 6.96
CA ILE A 178 7.66 -12.44 8.14
C ILE A 178 6.85 -13.09 9.26
N ASP A 179 5.66 -12.55 9.55
CA ASP A 179 4.81 -13.02 10.64
C ASP A 179 4.19 -14.41 10.38
N ASN A 180 4.08 -14.81 9.11
CA ASN A 180 3.63 -16.13 8.67
C ASN A 180 4.77 -17.17 8.54
N ASP A 181 5.93 -16.91 9.12
CA ASP A 181 7.14 -17.77 9.06
C ASP A 181 7.70 -17.99 7.64
N ASP A 182 7.37 -17.13 6.66
CA ASP A 182 7.95 -17.14 5.31
C ASP A 182 9.10 -16.14 5.17
N SER A 183 10.04 -16.21 6.13
CA SER A 183 11.17 -15.28 6.22
C SER A 183 12.12 -15.36 5.01
N GLY A 184 12.17 -16.51 4.34
CA GLY A 184 12.99 -16.69 3.14
C GLY A 184 12.47 -15.85 1.97
N TYR A 185 11.17 -15.96 1.67
CA TYR A 185 10.55 -15.15 0.63
C TYR A 185 10.54 -13.66 1.00
N ALA A 186 10.25 -13.32 2.26
CA ALA A 186 10.33 -11.94 2.74
C ALA A 186 11.73 -11.33 2.55
N ALA A 187 12.80 -12.10 2.80
CA ALA A 187 14.17 -11.65 2.58
C ALA A 187 14.47 -11.40 1.09
N GLU A 188 14.00 -12.26 0.19
CA GLU A 188 14.14 -12.08 -1.26
C GLU A 188 13.43 -10.80 -1.73
N LEU A 189 12.22 -10.54 -1.23
CA LEU A 189 11.46 -9.31 -1.52
C LEU A 189 12.19 -8.06 -1.03
N VAL A 190 12.68 -8.07 0.21
CA VAL A 190 13.43 -6.93 0.78
C VAL A 190 14.70 -6.69 -0.03
N GLU A 191 15.47 -7.72 -0.38
CA GLU A 191 16.69 -7.58 -1.17
C GLU A 191 16.39 -7.03 -2.57
N GLY A 192 15.38 -7.56 -3.25
CA GLY A 192 15.02 -7.15 -4.59
C GLY A 192 14.39 -5.75 -4.69
N LEU A 193 13.66 -5.31 -3.66
CA LEU A 193 12.97 -4.00 -3.66
C LEU A 193 13.78 -2.87 -3.02
N ASP A 194 14.79 -3.17 -2.20
CA ASP A 194 15.62 -2.16 -1.52
C ASP A 194 16.25 -1.11 -2.47
N PRO A 195 16.75 -1.48 -3.67
CA PRO A 195 17.29 -0.48 -4.60
C PRO A 195 16.25 0.54 -5.08
N TYR A 196 14.98 0.15 -5.11
CA TYR A 196 13.85 0.89 -5.68
C TYR A 196 13.24 1.86 -4.68
N ILE A 197 12.92 1.36 -3.48
CA ILE A 197 12.21 2.12 -2.44
C ILE A 197 13.13 3.14 -1.75
N GLY A 198 14.44 2.96 -1.86
CA GLY A 198 15.42 3.91 -1.35
C GLY A 198 15.54 3.86 0.18
N LYS A 199 15.89 4.99 0.81
CA LYS A 199 16.21 5.05 2.25
C LYS A 199 14.96 5.13 3.15
N SER A 200 13.97 4.29 2.89
CA SER A 200 12.75 4.21 3.69
C SER A 200 13.04 3.59 5.06
N MET A 201 12.55 4.24 6.12
CA MET A 201 12.67 3.71 7.49
C MET A 201 11.86 2.41 7.65
N TRP A 202 10.76 2.28 6.91
CA TRP A 202 9.90 1.11 6.89
C TRP A 202 10.66 -0.12 6.37
N PHE A 203 11.40 0.02 5.26
CA PHE A 203 12.25 -1.06 4.75
C PHE A 203 13.47 -1.35 5.64
N GLU A 204 14.05 -0.33 6.29
CA GLU A 204 15.07 -0.55 7.31
C GLU A 204 14.52 -1.38 8.50
N LEU A 205 13.26 -1.18 8.89
CA LEU A 205 12.62 -1.99 9.94
C LEU A 205 12.42 -3.45 9.49
N LEU A 206 11.96 -3.69 8.26
CA LEU A 206 11.83 -5.06 7.71
C LEU A 206 13.17 -5.80 7.74
N LYS A 207 14.25 -5.13 7.35
CA LYS A 207 15.61 -5.69 7.42
C LYS A 207 16.02 -6.05 8.85
N VAL A 208 15.70 -5.19 9.83
CA VAL A 208 15.96 -5.49 11.25
C VAL A 208 15.13 -6.67 11.73
N ARG A 209 13.84 -6.76 11.36
CA ARG A 209 12.96 -7.89 11.70
C ARG A 209 13.52 -9.21 11.16
N LEU A 210 13.94 -9.24 9.88
CA LEU A 210 14.57 -10.41 9.27
C LEU A 210 15.90 -10.76 9.95
N LEU A 211 16.72 -9.76 10.24
CA LEU A 211 18.01 -9.97 10.91
C LEU A 211 17.83 -10.52 12.32
N GLU A 212 16.77 -10.15 13.05
CA GLU A 212 16.46 -10.71 14.37
C GLU A 212 16.22 -12.23 14.30
N LEU A 213 15.66 -12.75 13.21
CA LEU A 213 15.43 -14.18 13.02
C LEU A 213 16.74 -14.95 12.76
N GLU A 214 17.73 -14.30 12.15
CA GLU A 214 19.01 -14.92 11.75
C GLU A 214 20.14 -14.70 12.76
N ASP A 215 20.32 -13.45 13.21
CA ASP A 215 21.36 -12.98 14.12
C ASP A 215 20.81 -11.89 15.07
N PRO A 216 20.20 -12.29 16.20
CA PRO A 216 19.68 -11.36 17.20
C PRO A 216 20.73 -10.34 17.70
N GLU A 217 22.01 -10.72 17.82
CA GLU A 217 23.02 -9.79 18.33
C GLU A 217 23.29 -8.65 17.33
N ALA A 218 23.41 -8.98 16.04
CA ALA A 218 23.57 -8.00 14.98
C ALA A 218 22.32 -7.13 14.80
N SER A 219 21.14 -7.73 14.89
CA SER A 219 19.85 -7.03 14.85
C SER A 219 19.76 -5.93 15.92
N GLN A 220 20.17 -6.21 17.16
CA GLN A 220 20.16 -5.20 18.22
C GLN A 220 21.10 -4.00 17.94
N GLU A 221 22.16 -4.16 17.16
CA GLU A 221 22.98 -3.02 16.74
C GLU A 221 22.24 -2.15 15.72
N GLU A 222 21.64 -2.75 14.71
CA GLU A 222 20.89 -2.05 13.66
C GLU A 222 19.60 -1.43 14.21
N LEU A 223 18.89 -2.12 15.09
CA LEU A 223 17.71 -1.60 15.80
C LEU A 223 18.02 -0.31 16.55
N ARG A 224 19.17 -0.21 17.23
CA ARG A 224 19.57 1.02 17.93
C ARG A 224 19.86 2.17 16.96
N LYS A 225 20.38 1.90 15.77
CA LYS A 225 20.57 2.92 14.72
C LYS A 225 19.21 3.39 14.19
N LEU A 226 18.29 2.45 13.96
CA LEU A 226 16.93 2.74 13.50
C LEU A 226 16.13 3.55 14.53
N LEU A 227 16.18 3.18 15.82
CA LEU A 227 15.56 3.93 16.91
C LEU A 227 16.07 5.38 16.99
N ALA A 228 17.37 5.59 16.80
CA ALA A 228 17.95 6.93 16.78
C ALA A 228 17.45 7.77 15.59
N LYS A 229 17.18 7.13 14.44
CA LYS A 229 16.58 7.75 13.26
C LYS A 229 15.11 8.08 13.52
N ALA A 230 14.32 7.12 14.01
CA ALA A 230 12.89 7.26 14.34
C ALA A 230 12.64 8.44 15.30
N MET A 231 13.37 8.49 16.42
CA MET A 231 13.27 9.58 17.40
C MET A 231 13.62 10.97 16.82
N ARG A 232 14.41 11.04 15.74
CA ARG A 232 14.77 12.29 15.08
C ARG A 232 13.70 12.75 14.10
N GLU A 233 13.15 11.83 13.30
CA GLU A 233 12.13 12.15 12.30
C GLU A 233 10.77 12.47 12.93
N LYS A 234 10.49 11.95 14.13
CA LYS A 234 9.26 12.24 14.93
C LYS A 234 7.96 11.90 14.19
N GLU A 235 7.97 10.80 13.47
CA GLU A 235 6.79 10.23 12.85
C GLU A 235 6.14 9.25 13.84
N LEU A 236 4.91 9.53 14.28
CA LEU A 236 4.26 8.73 15.32
C LEU A 236 3.98 7.30 14.85
N THR A 237 3.40 7.13 13.66
CA THR A 237 3.03 5.81 13.11
C THR A 237 4.24 4.88 13.04
N PHE A 238 5.34 5.35 12.44
CA PHE A 238 6.60 4.59 12.45
C PHE A 238 7.14 4.33 13.87
N ASN A 239 7.01 5.30 14.78
CA ASN A 239 7.45 5.13 16.16
C ASN A 239 6.67 4.03 16.91
N LEU A 240 5.35 3.94 16.69
CA LEU A 240 4.48 2.93 17.27
C LEU A 240 4.80 1.55 16.68
N GLU A 241 5.02 1.45 15.38
CA GLU A 241 5.44 0.19 14.73
C GLU A 241 6.77 -0.32 15.28
N VAL A 242 7.78 0.55 15.38
CA VAL A 242 9.07 0.17 16.00
C VAL A 242 8.88 -0.21 17.47
N LEU A 243 7.99 0.45 18.22
CA LEU A 243 7.69 0.08 19.59
C LEU A 243 7.03 -1.30 19.70
N ALA A 244 6.11 -1.62 18.79
CA ALA A 244 5.48 -2.93 18.71
C ALA A 244 6.53 -4.03 18.49
N PHE A 245 7.48 -3.82 17.58
CA PHE A 245 8.61 -4.74 17.38
C PHE A 245 9.54 -4.83 18.61
N VAL A 246 9.96 -3.69 19.16
CA VAL A 246 10.83 -3.62 20.36
C VAL A 246 10.15 -4.25 21.58
N SER A 247 8.81 -4.32 21.62
CA SER A 247 8.09 -4.96 22.72
C SER A 247 8.41 -6.46 22.87
N GLN A 248 8.84 -7.10 21.78
CA GLN A 248 9.06 -8.55 21.71
C GLN A 248 10.55 -8.92 21.89
N CYS A 249 11.46 -8.13 21.33
CA CYS A 249 12.90 -8.44 21.29
C CYS A 249 13.81 -7.35 21.86
N GLY A 250 13.25 -6.20 22.25
CA GLY A 250 14.02 -5.00 22.58
C GLY A 250 14.53 -4.93 24.02
N GLU A 251 15.61 -4.18 24.22
CA GLU A 251 16.07 -3.84 25.56
C GLU A 251 15.13 -2.83 26.24
N LYS A 252 14.84 -3.05 27.53
CA LYS A 252 14.03 -2.15 28.37
C LYS A 252 14.42 -0.68 28.33
N LYS A 253 15.72 -0.42 28.22
CA LYS A 253 16.23 0.95 28.16
C LYS A 253 15.80 1.63 26.86
N ASP A 254 15.79 0.90 25.76
CA ASP A 254 15.48 1.43 24.44
C ASP A 254 13.97 1.52 24.23
N PHE A 255 13.19 0.53 24.69
CA PHE A 255 11.73 0.61 24.80
C PHE A 255 11.28 1.86 25.58
N ASN A 256 11.76 2.03 26.82
CA ASN A 256 11.36 3.17 27.66
C ASN A 256 11.78 4.53 27.09
N LYS A 257 12.88 4.61 26.31
CA LYS A 257 13.24 5.87 25.61
C LYS A 257 12.25 6.17 24.49
N MET A 258 11.88 5.14 23.73
CA MET A 258 11.03 5.28 22.57
C MET A 258 9.59 5.64 22.98
N VAL A 259 9.06 5.06 24.05
CA VAL A 259 7.77 5.47 24.64
C VAL A 259 7.79 6.95 25.00
N ARG A 260 8.85 7.43 25.68
CA ARG A 260 8.99 8.86 26.03
C ARG A 260 9.10 9.77 24.82
N ALA A 261 9.71 9.30 23.74
CA ALA A 261 9.82 10.04 22.49
C ALA A 261 8.50 10.11 21.73
N SER A 262 7.62 9.13 21.91
CA SER A 262 6.33 9.01 21.21
C SER A 262 5.20 9.77 21.91
N ILE A 263 5.22 9.87 23.25
CA ILE A 263 4.20 10.61 24.03
C ILE A 263 3.93 12.04 23.50
N PRO A 264 4.95 12.87 23.18
CA PRO A 264 4.70 14.23 22.67
C PRO A 264 4.10 14.29 21.26
N LEU A 265 4.01 13.16 20.57
CA LEU A 265 3.51 13.06 19.20
C LEU A 265 2.05 12.59 19.15
N LEU A 266 1.50 12.10 20.27
CA LEU A 266 0.11 11.67 20.39
C LEU A 266 -0.81 12.88 20.21
N ASN A 267 -1.79 12.76 19.31
CA ASN A 267 -2.73 13.83 19.00
C ASN A 267 -4.17 13.44 19.33
N ILE A 268 -4.55 12.19 19.05
CA ILE A 268 -5.90 11.69 19.26
C ILE A 268 -5.93 10.54 20.27
N GLU A 269 -7.11 10.20 20.74
CA GLU A 269 -7.31 9.11 21.71
C GLU A 269 -6.89 7.75 21.15
N GLU A 270 -7.10 7.50 19.85
CA GLU A 270 -6.63 6.30 19.15
C GLU A 270 -5.13 6.06 19.34
N ASP A 271 -4.32 7.09 19.06
CA ASP A 271 -2.86 7.07 19.24
C ASP A 271 -2.45 6.61 20.65
N PHE A 272 -3.17 7.10 21.67
CA PHE A 272 -2.84 6.79 23.06
C PHE A 272 -3.24 5.38 23.45
N GLN A 273 -4.42 4.93 23.01
CA GLN A 273 -4.85 3.56 23.24
C GLN A 273 -3.93 2.54 22.56
N GLU A 274 -3.44 2.84 21.35
CA GLU A 274 -2.46 2.03 20.65
C GLU A 274 -1.14 1.95 21.43
N LEU A 275 -0.59 3.09 21.88
CA LEU A 275 0.62 3.12 22.70
C LEU A 275 0.48 2.33 24.01
N LEU A 276 -0.68 2.44 24.68
CA LEU A 276 -0.97 1.70 25.90
C LEU A 276 -1.03 0.20 25.63
N SER A 277 -1.66 -0.21 24.53
CA SER A 277 -1.74 -1.61 24.12
C SER A 277 -0.34 -2.20 23.89
N ILE A 278 0.54 -1.47 23.20
CA ILE A 278 1.95 -1.87 23.01
C ILE A 278 2.70 -1.97 24.35
N CYS A 279 2.46 -1.04 25.28
CA CYS A 279 3.07 -1.09 26.61
C CYS A 279 2.57 -2.27 27.45
N GLU A 280 1.29 -2.63 27.31
CA GLU A 280 0.70 -3.79 27.95
C GLU A 280 1.36 -5.07 27.43
N ASP A 281 1.43 -5.23 26.11
CA ASP A 281 2.06 -6.39 25.46
C ASP A 281 3.53 -6.53 25.86
N TYR A 282 4.26 -5.41 25.93
CA TYR A 282 5.65 -5.40 26.40
C TYR A 282 5.80 -5.93 27.83
N TYR A 283 4.97 -5.46 28.77
CA TYR A 283 5.05 -5.94 30.16
C TYR A 283 4.59 -7.39 30.30
N ARG A 284 3.63 -7.82 29.47
CA ARG A 284 3.22 -9.23 29.38
C ARG A 284 4.37 -10.12 28.90
N CYS A 285 5.09 -9.72 27.85
CA CYS A 285 6.27 -10.44 27.35
C CYS A 285 7.41 -10.57 28.37
N LEU A 286 7.49 -9.64 29.33
CA LEU A 286 8.47 -9.67 30.43
C LEU A 286 7.99 -10.39 31.69
N ASP A 287 6.78 -10.93 31.72
CA ASP A 287 6.12 -11.47 32.92
C ASP A 287 6.09 -10.42 34.08
N GLU A 288 5.98 -9.12 33.77
CA GLU A 288 5.84 -8.04 34.76
C GLU A 288 4.33 -7.77 35.07
N ASP A 289 3.59 -8.79 35.52
CA ASP A 289 2.11 -8.78 35.75
C ASP A 289 1.58 -7.51 36.44
N GLY A 290 2.32 -7.00 37.44
CA GLY A 290 1.91 -5.82 38.19
C GLY A 290 1.92 -4.53 37.37
N LYS A 291 2.81 -4.43 36.38
CA LYS A 291 2.85 -3.30 35.45
C LYS A 291 1.89 -3.48 34.29
N GLU A 292 1.74 -4.71 33.78
CA GLU A 292 0.69 -5.04 32.83
C GLU A 292 -0.67 -4.61 33.38
N GLN A 293 -0.99 -5.01 34.61
CA GLN A 293 -2.24 -4.61 35.27
C GLN A 293 -2.36 -3.09 35.42
N ALA A 294 -1.28 -2.39 35.77
CA ALA A 294 -1.31 -0.93 35.90
C ALA A 294 -1.57 -0.24 34.54
N VAL A 295 -1.04 -0.75 33.44
CA VAL A 295 -1.35 -0.25 32.08
C VAL A 295 -2.81 -0.54 31.73
N GLN A 296 -3.31 -1.74 32.02
CA GLN A 296 -4.72 -2.10 31.83
C GLN A 296 -5.67 -1.20 32.64
N GLU A 297 -5.29 -0.78 33.85
CA GLU A 297 -6.08 0.15 34.67
C GLU A 297 -6.18 1.54 34.01
N ILE A 298 -5.19 1.95 33.22
CA ILE A 298 -5.25 3.17 32.40
C ILE A 298 -6.08 2.95 31.13
N LEU A 299 -5.91 1.80 30.46
CA LEU A 299 -6.51 1.50 29.16
C LEU A 299 -8.02 1.18 29.25
N ASN A 300 -8.45 0.36 30.22
CA ASN A 300 -9.82 -0.12 30.30
C ASN A 300 -10.90 0.99 30.30
N PRO A 301 -10.76 2.08 31.09
CA PRO A 301 -11.73 3.18 31.08
C PRO A 301 -11.79 3.94 29.75
N ARG A 302 -10.73 3.90 28.94
CA ARG A 302 -10.61 4.63 27.68
C ARG A 302 -11.39 3.99 26.53
N SER A 303 -11.72 2.71 26.65
CA SER A 303 -12.59 2.01 25.68
C SER A 303 -13.95 2.67 25.43
N TYR A 304 -14.37 3.61 26.29
CA TYR A 304 -15.61 4.38 26.16
C TYR A 304 -15.42 5.75 25.48
N TYR A 305 -14.19 6.12 25.14
CA TYR A 305 -13.86 7.43 24.55
C TYR A 305 -14.02 7.34 23.04
N ASP A 306 -14.26 8.49 22.40
CA ASP A 306 -14.26 8.57 20.93
C ASP A 306 -12.80 8.56 20.46
N LEU A 307 -12.43 7.58 19.63
CA LEU A 307 -11.07 7.40 19.10
C LEU A 307 -10.57 8.64 18.36
N SER A 308 -11.48 9.41 17.76
CA SER A 308 -11.18 10.63 17.01
C SER A 308 -11.07 11.89 17.89
N GLU A 309 -11.32 11.79 19.19
CA GLU A 309 -11.20 12.91 20.11
C GLU A 309 -9.74 13.31 20.32
N ASN A 310 -9.46 14.62 20.39
CA ASN A 310 -8.12 15.11 20.67
C ASN A 310 -7.70 14.71 22.08
N LEU A 311 -6.50 14.17 22.20
CA LEU A 311 -5.90 13.82 23.48
C LEU A 311 -5.48 15.09 24.24
N ASP A 312 -5.85 15.20 25.52
CA ASP A 312 -5.38 16.28 26.38
C ASP A 312 -3.89 16.06 26.74
N PRO A 313 -2.97 16.99 26.43
CA PRO A 313 -1.57 16.87 26.83
C PRO A 313 -1.35 16.79 28.35
N ASP A 314 -2.33 17.21 29.15
CA ASP A 314 -2.32 17.16 30.61
C ASP A 314 -3.02 15.92 31.19
N ASP A 315 -3.47 15.01 30.33
CA ASP A 315 -4.20 13.80 30.69
C ASP A 315 -3.51 13.02 31.84
N PRO A 316 -4.23 12.67 32.92
CA PRO A 316 -3.67 11.91 34.04
C PRO A 316 -3.04 10.57 33.65
N GLY A 317 -3.62 9.86 32.69
CA GLY A 317 -3.12 8.58 32.18
C GLY A 317 -1.74 8.72 31.53
N LEU A 318 -1.42 9.84 30.88
CA LEU A 318 -0.07 10.10 30.37
C LEU A 318 0.95 10.22 31.51
N LYS A 319 0.56 10.85 32.62
CA LYS A 319 1.40 11.01 33.81
C LYS A 319 1.61 9.65 34.50
N GLU A 320 0.56 8.86 34.62
CA GLU A 320 0.60 7.50 35.17
C GLU A 320 1.50 6.58 34.32
N LEU A 321 1.36 6.60 33.00
CA LEU A 321 2.22 5.85 32.09
C LEU A 321 3.69 6.27 32.25
N LEU A 322 3.98 7.57 32.29
CA LEU A 322 5.34 8.10 32.49
C LEU A 322 5.96 7.64 33.82
N ASP A 323 5.15 7.46 34.86
CA ASP A 323 5.60 6.96 36.16
C ASP A 323 5.93 5.46 36.12
N LEU A 324 5.22 4.66 35.32
CA LEU A 324 5.47 3.22 35.16
C LEU A 324 6.79 2.90 34.44
N ILE A 325 7.18 3.76 33.50
CA ILE A 325 8.39 3.59 32.67
C ILE A 325 9.65 4.25 33.25
N LYS A 326 9.57 4.87 34.43
CA LYS A 326 10.74 5.32 35.21
C LYS A 326 11.60 4.14 35.63
#